data_AF-Q9RHG0-F1
#
_entry.id   AF-Q9RHG0-F1
#
_cell.length_a   1.000
_cell.length_b   1.000
_cell.length_c   1.000
_cell.angle_alpha   90.00
_cell.angle_beta   90.00
_cell.angle_gamma   90.00
#
_symmetry.space_group_name_H-M   'P 1'
#
loop_
_entity.id
_entity.type
_entity.pdbx_description
1 polymer ?
#
loop_
_entity_poly.entity_id
_entity_poly.type
_entity_poly.pdbx_seq_one_letter_code
_entity_poly.pdbx_strand_id
1 'polypeptide(L)'
;MSIFDTPRYKENPSDIFFDHFVMDVIGLLPPGMSENLDAAISTSGGAWRQKTKQLINLSDTIEIAILDLWYRNSAILESRGELYDPYHFAVNFVDAYFAENSQVDQWPGNALEVAKSHIREAQQRKANA
;
A
#
# COMPACT_ATOMS: atom_id res chain seq x y z
N MET A 1 5.44 -16.04 15.98
CA MET A 1 4.04 -15.61 15.81
C MET A 1 3.83 -15.45 14.33
N SER A 2 2.86 -16.17 13.76
CA SER A 2 2.55 -16.06 12.34
C SER A 2 1.90 -14.70 12.09
N ILE A 3 2.20 -14.05 10.96
CA ILE A 3 1.48 -12.82 10.58
C ILE A 3 -0.04 -13.06 10.43
N PHE A 4 -0.41 -14.32 10.17
CA PHE A 4 -1.80 -14.81 10.13
C PHE A 4 -2.47 -14.92 11.51
N ASP A 5 -1.72 -14.80 12.62
CA ASP A 5 -2.28 -14.89 13.97
C ASP A 5 -2.88 -13.55 14.45
N THR A 6 -2.75 -12.49 13.65
CA THR A 6 -3.26 -11.14 13.98
C THR A 6 -4.80 -11.14 13.94
N PRO A 7 -5.49 -10.66 14.99
CA PRO A 7 -6.95 -10.65 15.04
C PRO A 7 -7.64 -10.00 13.84
N ARG A 8 -7.03 -8.98 13.23
CA ARG A 8 -7.52 -8.27 12.03
C ARG A 8 -7.83 -9.22 10.86
N TYR A 9 -7.01 -10.24 10.65
CA TYR A 9 -7.10 -11.11 9.46
C TYR A 9 -8.00 -12.33 9.66
N LYS A 10 -8.58 -12.50 10.85
CA LYS A 10 -9.45 -13.65 11.14
C LYS A 10 -10.76 -13.63 10.36
N GLU A 11 -11.31 -12.44 10.14
CA GLU A 11 -12.58 -12.27 9.43
C GLU A 11 -12.35 -12.17 7.93
N ASN A 12 -11.33 -11.43 7.50
CA ASN A 12 -10.95 -11.28 6.09
C ASN A 12 -9.47 -11.59 5.87
N PRO A 13 -9.12 -12.86 5.57
CA PRO A 13 -7.74 -13.24 5.29
C PRO A 13 -7.14 -12.55 4.05
N SER A 14 -7.94 -11.98 3.16
CA SER A 14 -7.47 -11.20 2.00
C SER A 14 -6.76 -9.91 2.41
N ASP A 15 -7.10 -9.33 3.57
CA ASP A 15 -6.58 -8.05 4.02
C ASP A 15 -5.09 -8.15 4.34
N ILE A 16 -4.61 -9.34 4.72
CA ILE A 16 -3.17 -9.56 4.91
C ILE A 16 -2.42 -9.36 3.59
N PHE A 17 -2.95 -9.84 2.47
CA PHE A 17 -2.32 -9.67 1.18
C PHE A 17 -2.37 -8.22 0.74
N PHE A 18 -3.46 -7.51 1.06
CA PHE A 18 -3.58 -6.11 0.69
C PHE A 18 -2.67 -5.20 1.52
N ASP A 19 -2.62 -5.36 2.84
CA ASP A 19 -1.73 -4.61 3.72
C ASP A 19 -0.27 -4.78 3.24
N HIS A 20 0.14 -6.01 2.94
CA HIS A 20 1.50 -6.26 2.44
C HIS A 20 1.71 -5.78 1.00
N PHE A 21 0.68 -5.79 0.14
CA PHE A 21 0.74 -5.18 -1.18
C PHE A 21 0.99 -3.67 -1.07
N VAL A 22 0.32 -2.99 -0.13
CA VAL A 22 0.56 -1.57 0.15
C VAL A 22 2.01 -1.34 0.61
N MET A 23 2.50 -2.16 1.54
CA MET A 23 3.90 -2.08 2.01
C MET A 23 4.92 -2.32 0.89
N ASP A 24 4.61 -3.23 -0.03
CA ASP A 24 5.44 -3.53 -1.20
C ASP A 24 5.50 -2.36 -2.17
N VAL A 25 4.36 -1.75 -2.48
CA VAL A 25 4.28 -0.57 -3.37
C VAL A 25 5.09 0.60 -2.84
N ILE A 26 5.09 0.84 -1.52
CA ILE A 26 5.92 1.91 -0.91
C ILE A 26 7.40 1.51 -0.75
N GLY A 27 7.77 0.28 -1.13
CA GLY A 27 9.15 -0.23 -1.08
C GLY A 27 9.63 -0.60 0.32
N LEU A 28 8.72 -0.83 1.28
CA LEU A 28 9.03 -1.12 2.68
C LEU A 28 8.49 -2.48 3.13
N LEU A 29 8.28 -3.40 2.19
CA LEU A 29 7.95 -4.79 2.51
C LEU A 29 9.13 -5.46 3.26
N PRO A 30 8.87 -6.12 4.41
CA PRO A 30 9.93 -6.79 5.15
C PRO A 30 10.65 -7.86 4.30
N PRO A 31 11.97 -8.04 4.46
CA PRO A 31 12.72 -9.09 3.77
C PRO A 31 12.15 -10.49 4.02
N GLY A 32 12.07 -11.32 2.99
CA GLY A 32 11.52 -12.67 3.07
C GLY A 32 9.98 -12.74 3.06
N MET A 33 9.30 -11.59 3.15
CA MET A 33 7.84 -11.57 3.21
C MET A 33 7.20 -11.90 1.86
N SER A 34 7.80 -11.47 0.76
CA SER A 34 7.30 -11.79 -0.58
C SER A 34 7.23 -13.30 -0.81
N GLU A 35 8.27 -14.03 -0.38
CA GLU A 35 8.35 -15.48 -0.48
C GLU A 35 7.31 -16.17 0.42
N ASN A 36 7.09 -15.64 1.62
CA ASN A 36 6.06 -16.16 2.53
C ASN A 36 4.64 -15.97 1.97
N LEU A 37 4.36 -14.81 1.37
CA LEU A 37 3.07 -14.52 0.73
C LEU A 37 2.86 -15.40 -0.50
N ASP A 38 3.90 -15.60 -1.30
CA ASP A 38 3.86 -16.54 -2.42
C ASP A 38 3.55 -17.97 -1.95
N ALA A 39 4.25 -18.46 -0.92
CA ALA A 39 4.02 -19.79 -0.36
C ALA A 39 2.58 -19.96 0.14
N ALA A 40 2.01 -18.94 0.79
CA ALA A 40 0.67 -18.96 1.36
C ALA A 40 -0.45 -19.19 0.32
N ILE A 41 -0.24 -18.79 -0.94
CA ILE A 41 -1.21 -18.97 -2.04
C ILE A 41 -0.66 -19.79 -3.21
N SER A 42 0.37 -20.60 -2.91
CA SER A 42 1.00 -21.52 -3.86
C SER A 42 1.46 -20.83 -5.15
N THR A 43 2.12 -19.69 -5.01
CA THR A 43 2.82 -18.98 -6.09
C THR A 43 4.32 -18.88 -5.82
N SER A 44 5.04 -18.21 -6.72
CA SER A 44 6.47 -17.93 -6.60
C SER A 44 6.83 -16.68 -7.41
N GLY A 45 8.04 -16.16 -7.20
CA GLY A 45 8.59 -15.07 -8.00
C GLY A 45 7.85 -13.74 -7.85
N GLY A 46 7.12 -13.55 -6.75
CA GLY A 46 6.34 -12.35 -6.49
C GLY A 46 4.95 -12.34 -7.13
N ALA A 47 4.49 -13.45 -7.70
CA ALA A 47 3.19 -13.54 -8.37
C ALA A 47 1.99 -13.33 -7.41
N TRP A 48 2.21 -13.37 -6.09
CA TRP A 48 1.21 -12.97 -5.11
C TRP A 48 0.68 -11.54 -5.32
N ARG A 49 1.50 -10.61 -5.86
CA ARG A 49 1.07 -9.23 -6.16
C ARG A 49 -0.08 -9.21 -7.17
N GLN A 50 0.09 -9.93 -8.27
CA GLN A 50 -0.94 -10.01 -9.32
C GLN A 50 -2.19 -10.74 -8.82
N LYS A 51 -2.03 -11.83 -8.06
CA LYS A 51 -3.16 -12.53 -7.45
C LYS A 51 -3.94 -11.63 -6.48
N THR A 52 -3.24 -10.79 -5.71
CA THR A 52 -3.86 -9.84 -4.77
C THR A 52 -4.71 -8.81 -5.52
N LYS A 53 -4.16 -8.21 -6.59
CA LYS A 53 -4.91 -7.29 -7.46
C LYS A 53 -6.18 -7.94 -8.02
N GLN A 54 -6.09 -9.18 -8.48
CA GLN A 54 -7.23 -9.92 -9.03
C GLN A 54 -8.27 -10.27 -7.96
N LEU A 55 -7.81 -10.74 -6.80
CA LEU A 55 -8.68 -11.18 -5.70
C LEU A 55 -9.53 -10.02 -5.16
N ILE A 56 -8.95 -8.83 -5.05
CA ILE A 56 -9.60 -7.64 -4.49
C ILE A 56 -10.22 -6.77 -5.60
N ASN A 57 -9.98 -7.12 -6.86
CA ASN A 57 -10.38 -6.31 -8.03
C ASN A 57 -9.84 -4.88 -7.95
N LEU A 58 -8.54 -4.75 -7.63
CA LEU A 58 -7.86 -3.46 -7.58
C LEU A 58 -7.78 -2.84 -8.98
N SER A 59 -7.92 -1.51 -9.04
CA SER A 59 -7.77 -0.78 -10.29
C SER A 59 -6.30 -0.75 -10.76
N ASP A 60 -6.09 -0.35 -12.01
CA ASP A 60 -4.76 -0.09 -12.56
C ASP A 60 -4.07 1.13 -11.91
N THR A 61 -4.82 2.00 -11.23
CA THR A 61 -4.30 3.22 -10.59
C THR A 61 -4.02 3.07 -9.10
N ILE A 62 -4.28 1.90 -8.52
CA ILE A 62 -4.15 1.68 -7.07
C ILE A 62 -2.75 1.99 -6.53
N GLU A 63 -1.70 1.65 -7.28
CA GLU A 63 -0.32 1.90 -6.87
C GLU A 63 -0.01 3.40 -6.80
N ILE A 64 -0.64 4.18 -7.70
CA ILE A 64 -0.53 5.64 -7.71
C ILE A 64 -1.23 6.21 -6.48
N ALA A 65 -2.43 5.72 -6.15
CA ALA A 65 -3.16 6.12 -4.94
C ALA A 65 -2.33 5.84 -3.68
N ILE A 66 -1.75 4.64 -3.56
CA ILE A 66 -0.90 4.24 -2.45
C ILE A 66 0.30 5.18 -2.32
N LEU A 67 1.05 5.40 -3.41
CA LEU A 67 2.26 6.22 -3.39
C LEU A 67 1.97 7.69 -3.09
N ASP A 68 0.93 8.28 -3.71
CA ASP A 68 0.56 9.67 -3.44
C ASP A 68 0.16 9.87 -1.97
N LEU A 69 -0.69 8.98 -1.42
CA LEU A 69 -1.07 9.04 -0.01
C LEU A 69 0.12 8.87 0.92
N TRP A 70 1.01 7.92 0.63
CA TRP A 70 2.22 7.71 1.40
C TRP A 70 3.08 8.98 1.43
N TYR A 71 3.45 9.52 0.27
CA TYR A 71 4.35 10.67 0.22
C TYR A 71 3.75 11.92 0.84
N ARG A 72 2.46 12.18 0.64
CA ARG A 72 1.80 13.34 1.27
C ARG A 72 1.75 13.20 2.78
N ASN A 73 1.31 12.05 3.28
CA ASN A 73 1.19 11.84 4.72
C ASN A 73 2.55 11.83 5.42
N SER A 74 3.54 11.17 4.82
CA SER A 74 4.92 11.15 5.34
C SER A 74 5.52 12.54 5.35
N ALA A 75 5.34 13.35 4.30
CA ALA A 75 5.82 14.74 4.29
C ALA A 75 5.16 15.60 5.39
N ILE A 76 3.86 15.41 5.64
CA ILE A 76 3.15 16.10 6.73
C ILE A 76 3.72 15.72 8.09
N LEU A 77 3.96 14.42 8.34
CA LEU A 77 4.52 13.94 9.61
C LEU A 77 5.99 14.34 9.79
N GLU A 78 6.81 14.23 8.75
CA GLU A 78 8.21 14.67 8.75
C GLU A 78 8.33 16.16 9.08
N SER A 79 7.41 17.00 8.57
CA SER A 79 7.37 18.43 8.90
C SER A 79 7.10 18.73 10.39
N ARG A 80 6.61 17.73 11.13
CA ARG A 80 6.36 17.76 12.59
C ARG A 80 7.44 17.03 13.39
N GLY A 81 8.45 16.46 12.71
CA GLY A 81 9.49 15.64 13.34
C GLY A 81 9.04 14.21 13.65
N GLU A 82 7.94 13.75 13.05
CA GLU A 82 7.39 12.40 13.23
C GLU A 82 7.69 11.52 12.00
N LEU A 83 7.79 10.21 12.22
CA LEU A 83 7.94 9.22 11.16
C LEU A 83 6.64 8.44 11.01
N TYR A 84 6.18 8.26 9.78
CA TYR A 84 5.04 7.40 9.52
C TYR A 84 5.45 5.93 9.57
N ASP A 85 4.93 5.18 10.54
CA ASP A 85 5.05 3.73 10.56
C ASP A 85 4.43 3.10 9.29
N PRO A 86 5.21 2.33 8.48
CA PRO A 86 4.74 1.78 7.21
C PRO A 86 3.59 0.78 7.35
N TYR A 87 3.58 -0.01 8.43
CA TYR A 87 2.51 -0.99 8.66
C TYR A 87 1.21 -0.29 9.05
N HIS A 88 1.28 0.72 9.92
CA HIS A 88 0.13 1.55 10.27
C HIS A 88 -0.42 2.28 9.04
N PHE A 89 0.43 2.80 8.16
CA PHE A 89 -0.01 3.35 6.88
C PHE A 89 -0.77 2.32 6.04
N ALA A 90 -0.24 1.11 5.91
CA ALA A 90 -0.87 0.04 5.13
C ALA A 90 -2.28 -0.29 5.66
N VAL A 91 -2.40 -0.51 6.97
CA VAL A 91 -3.68 -0.75 7.64
C VAL A 91 -4.68 0.39 7.39
N ASN A 92 -4.25 1.64 7.58
CA ASN A 92 -5.10 2.81 7.37
C ASN A 92 -5.54 2.95 5.91
N PHE A 93 -4.67 2.62 4.96
CA PHE A 93 -5.01 2.63 3.54
C PHE A 93 -6.07 1.59 3.22
N VAL A 94 -5.90 0.36 3.69
CA VAL A 94 -6.83 -0.75 3.44
C VAL A 94 -8.19 -0.48 4.07
N ASP A 95 -8.23 0.04 5.30
CA ASP A 95 -9.48 0.44 5.95
C ASP A 95 -10.19 1.56 5.18
N ALA A 96 -9.44 2.56 4.72
CA ALA A 96 -9.99 3.64 3.92
C ALA A 96 -10.46 3.15 2.54
N TYR A 97 -9.80 2.15 1.95
CA TYR A 97 -10.18 1.56 0.67
C TYR A 97 -11.55 0.86 0.75
N PHE A 98 -11.80 0.11 1.83
CA PHE A 98 -13.05 -0.64 2.01
C PHE A 98 -14.19 0.17 2.67
N ALA A 99 -13.94 1.42 3.07
CA ALA A 99 -14.97 2.27 3.66
C ALA A 99 -16.13 2.54 2.69
N GLU A 100 -17.35 2.61 3.23
CA GLU A 100 -18.55 3.01 2.50
C GLU A 100 -18.34 4.46 2.01
N ASN A 101 -18.14 4.65 0.70
CA ASN A 101 -17.74 5.90 0.02
C ASN A 101 -16.23 6.20 -0.06
N SER A 102 -15.39 5.18 -0.03
CA SER A 102 -13.95 5.27 -0.31
C SER A 102 -13.62 6.20 -1.50
N GLN A 103 -12.70 7.14 -1.26
CA GLN A 103 -12.19 8.09 -2.26
C GLN A 103 -10.70 7.86 -2.58
N VAL A 104 -10.07 6.84 -1.99
CA VAL A 104 -8.60 6.70 -2.03
C VAL A 104 -8.08 6.44 -3.44
N ASP A 105 -8.87 5.78 -4.28
CA ASP A 105 -8.53 5.43 -5.66
C ASP A 105 -9.61 5.94 -6.63
N GLN A 106 -10.10 7.15 -6.37
CA GLN A 106 -11.05 7.87 -7.20
C GLN A 106 -10.39 9.14 -7.75
N TRP A 107 -10.56 9.40 -9.04
CA TRP A 107 -9.78 10.44 -9.74
C TRP A 107 -10.69 11.47 -10.43
N PRO A 108 -11.37 12.36 -9.68
CA PRO A 108 -12.16 13.42 -10.27
C PRO A 108 -11.27 14.48 -10.93
N GLY A 109 -11.67 14.95 -12.13
CA GLY A 109 -10.98 16.02 -12.84
C GLY A 109 -9.52 15.67 -13.17
N ASN A 110 -8.58 16.48 -12.69
CA ASN A 110 -7.13 16.31 -12.92
C ASN A 110 -6.38 15.62 -11.76
N ALA A 111 -7.10 15.03 -10.79
CA ALA A 111 -6.50 14.48 -9.58
C ALA A 111 -5.40 13.42 -9.86
N LEU A 112 -5.59 12.57 -10.87
CA LEU A 112 -4.60 11.54 -11.23
C LEU A 112 -3.26 12.13 -11.68
N GLU A 113 -3.31 13.20 -12.48
CA GLU A 113 -2.09 13.87 -12.97
C GLU A 113 -1.39 14.64 -11.85
N VAL A 114 -2.16 15.22 -10.93
CA VAL A 114 -1.63 15.86 -9.71
C VAL A 114 -0.89 14.82 -8.84
N ALA A 115 -1.50 13.67 -8.58
CA ALA A 115 -0.86 12.59 -7.81
C ALA A 115 0.44 12.10 -8.47
N LYS A 116 0.45 11.89 -9.79
CA LYS A 116 1.67 11.56 -10.54
C LYS A 116 2.75 12.65 -10.43
N SER A 117 2.38 13.93 -10.34
CA SER A 117 3.35 15.01 -10.10
C SER A 117 3.97 14.90 -8.71
N HIS A 118 3.15 14.75 -7.68
CA HIS A 118 3.63 14.63 -6.30
C HIS A 118 4.58 13.46 -6.10
N ILE A 119 4.24 12.29 -6.68
CA ILE A 119 5.09 11.09 -6.62
C ILE A 119 6.45 11.37 -7.23
N ARG A 120 6.49 11.98 -8.42
CA ARG A 120 7.75 12.33 -9.11
C ARG A 120 8.59 13.30 -8.27
N GLU A 121 7.97 14.34 -7.72
CA GLU A 121 8.65 15.32 -6.87
C GLU A 121 9.20 14.70 -5.58
N ALA A 122 8.46 13.79 -4.95
CA ALA A 122 8.89 13.10 -3.75
C ALA A 122 10.06 12.13 -4.02
N GLN A 123 9.99 11.39 -5.12
CA GLN A 123 11.07 10.49 -5.56
C GLN A 123 12.35 11.25 -5.90
N GLN A 124 12.25 12.39 -6.59
CA GLN A 124 13.39 13.26 -6.88
C GLN A 124 14.02 13.82 -5.60
N ARG A 125 13.21 14.25 -4.63
CA ARG A 125 13.72 14.70 -3.32
C ARG A 125 14.51 13.61 -2.60
N LYS A 126 14.00 12.38 -2.59
CA LYS A 126 14.71 11.24 -1.98
C LYS A 126 15.99 10.86 -2.71
N ALA A 127 16.06 11.03 -4.03
CA ALA A 127 17.28 10.75 -4.80
C ALA A 127 18.39 11.78 -4.58
N ASN A 128 18.03 13.00 -4.17
CA ASN A 128 18.96 14.12 -3.96
C ASN A 128 19.36 14.32 -2.49
N ALA A 129 18.80 13.53 -1.57
CA ALA A 129 19.09 13.55 -0.13
C ALA A 129 20.14 12.48 0.22
#